data_AF-A0A5M8SKC9-F1
#
_entry.id   AF-A0A5M8SKC9-F1
#
_cell.length_a   1.000
_cell.length_b   1.000
_cell.length_c   1.000
_cell.angle_alpha   90.00
_cell.angle_beta   90.00
_cell.angle_gamma   90.00
#
_symmetry.space_group_name_H-M   'P 1'
#
loop_
_entity.id
_entity.type
_entity.pdbx_description
1 polymer ?
#
loop_
_entity_poly.entity_id
_entity_poly.type
_entity_poly.pdbx_seq_one_letter_code
_entity_poly.pdbx_strand_id
1 'polypeptide(L)'
;MDFSVLTGVPNILQNAAILTVIVAFIGYALTFVSAHMLAQRRDKLELVNKRLNEFYGPLYVASEAGNIAYRSLLGRLGKTQSYPILDTEMKEWELWMRTIFMPLNDVRERIIIEKAYLIVEERMPQCLLDFVTHVVGYKAVLCKWAEGDYSERRSTIGWPPEFDVYVRESYAKLKAEQTHLMHSGLWRGLRRVVGRR
;
A
#
# COMPACT_ATOMS: atom_id res chain seq x y z
N MET A 1 -11.56 -30.07 -80.97
CA MET A 1 -12.35 -29.47 -79.87
C MET A 1 -11.40 -29.31 -78.70
N ASP A 2 -11.15 -28.07 -78.31
CA ASP A 2 -10.14 -27.71 -77.31
C ASP A 2 -10.54 -28.16 -75.90
N PHE A 3 -9.64 -28.88 -75.23
CA PHE A 3 -9.72 -29.24 -73.82
C PHE A 3 -9.01 -28.21 -72.92
N SER A 4 -9.12 -26.92 -73.23
CA SER A 4 -8.43 -25.84 -72.50
C SER A 4 -9.21 -25.26 -71.31
N VAL A 5 -10.27 -25.92 -70.83
CA VAL A 5 -11.20 -25.35 -69.82
C VAL A 5 -11.02 -25.91 -68.39
N LEU A 6 -10.05 -26.81 -68.12
CA LEU A 6 -9.93 -27.47 -66.81
C LEU A 6 -8.70 -27.12 -65.96
N THR A 7 -8.07 -25.95 -66.14
CA THR A 7 -6.88 -25.56 -65.34
C THR A 7 -7.02 -24.27 -64.53
N GLY A 8 -8.23 -23.71 -64.37
CA GLY A 8 -8.44 -22.39 -63.73
C GLY A 8 -8.81 -22.36 -62.24
N VAL A 9 -9.07 -23.49 -61.58
CA VAL A 9 -9.62 -23.53 -60.20
C VAL A 9 -8.62 -23.82 -59.04
N PRO A 10 -7.28 -23.98 -59.20
CA PRO A 10 -6.39 -24.15 -58.04
C PRO A 10 -6.31 -22.91 -57.13
N ASN A 11 -6.46 -21.71 -57.70
CA ASN A 11 -6.08 -20.48 -57.03
C ASN A 11 -7.06 -20.03 -55.93
N ILE A 12 -8.37 -20.24 -56.10
CA ILE A 12 -9.35 -19.70 -55.15
C ILE A 12 -9.36 -20.50 -53.84
N LEU A 13 -9.38 -21.83 -53.92
CA LEU A 13 -9.37 -22.71 -52.74
C LEU A 13 -8.04 -22.64 -52.00
N GLN A 14 -6.92 -22.56 -52.72
CA GLN A 14 -5.59 -22.38 -52.14
C GLN A 14 -5.46 -21.01 -51.45
N ASN A 15 -5.94 -19.93 -52.08
CA ASN A 15 -5.93 -18.60 -51.47
C ASN A 15 -6.81 -18.53 -50.22
N ALA A 16 -7.99 -19.16 -50.25
CA ALA A 16 -8.89 -19.25 -49.10
C ALA A 16 -8.27 -20.03 -47.93
N ALA A 17 -7.59 -21.14 -48.22
CA ALA A 17 -6.88 -21.93 -47.22
C ALA A 17 -5.72 -21.14 -46.59
N ILE A 18 -4.89 -20.48 -47.41
CA ILE A 18 -3.80 -19.61 -46.93
C ILE A 18 -4.35 -18.48 -46.06
N LEU A 19 -5.43 -17.83 -46.48
CA LEU A 19 -6.06 -16.75 -45.72
C LEU A 19 -6.57 -17.26 -44.35
N THR A 20 -7.17 -18.44 -44.31
CA THR A 20 -7.67 -19.04 -43.06
C THR A 20 -6.52 -19.36 -42.10
N VAL A 21 -5.42 -19.91 -42.60
CA VAL A 21 -4.22 -20.17 -41.79
C VAL A 21 -3.64 -18.86 -41.25
N ILE A 22 -3.53 -17.82 -42.07
CA ILE A 22 -3.05 -16.50 -41.63
C ILE A 22 -3.96 -15.92 -40.56
N VAL A 23 -5.28 -15.93 -40.77
CA VAL A 23 -6.26 -15.42 -39.79
C VAL A 23 -6.19 -16.20 -38.49
N ALA A 24 -6.09 -17.53 -38.54
CA ALA A 24 -5.93 -18.36 -37.36
C ALA A 24 -4.64 -18.04 -36.59
N PHE A 25 -3.52 -17.83 -37.31
CA PHE A 25 -2.25 -17.50 -36.71
C PHE A 25 -2.25 -16.11 -36.06
N ILE A 26 -2.84 -15.11 -36.73
CA ILE A 26 -3.04 -13.76 -36.17
C ILE A 26 -3.93 -13.83 -34.93
N GLY A 27 -5.05 -14.56 -34.99
CA GLY A 27 -5.96 -14.73 -33.86
C GLY A 27 -5.28 -15.38 -32.65
N TYR A 28 -4.49 -16.43 -32.89
CA TYR A 28 -3.69 -17.07 -31.85
C TYR A 28 -2.64 -16.12 -31.25
N ALA A 29 -1.88 -15.40 -32.10
CA ALA A 29 -0.87 -14.46 -31.63
C ALA A 29 -1.48 -13.34 -30.78
N LEU A 30 -2.61 -12.76 -31.20
CA LEU A 30 -3.36 -11.76 -30.43
C LEU A 30 -3.82 -12.32 -29.08
N THR A 31 -4.31 -13.55 -29.06
CA THR A 31 -4.77 -14.23 -27.83
C THR A 31 -3.60 -14.49 -26.89
N PHE A 32 -2.48 -14.98 -27.41
CA PHE A 32 -1.28 -15.26 -26.62
C PHE A 32 -0.71 -13.99 -25.96
N VAL A 33 -0.58 -12.90 -26.73
CA VAL A 33 -0.12 -11.60 -26.20
C VAL A 33 -1.09 -11.07 -25.15
N SER A 34 -2.40 -11.14 -25.43
CA SER A 34 -3.44 -10.69 -24.48
C SER A 34 -3.41 -11.48 -23.17
N ALA A 35 -3.25 -12.80 -23.25
CA ALA A 35 -3.15 -13.68 -22.10
C ALA A 35 -1.91 -13.35 -21.25
N HIS A 36 -0.76 -13.12 -21.90
CA HIS A 36 0.47 -12.75 -21.20
C HIS A 36 0.36 -11.38 -20.51
N MET A 37 -0.20 -10.38 -21.20
CA MET A 37 -0.45 -9.04 -20.62
C MET A 37 -1.42 -9.11 -19.43
N LEU A 38 -2.47 -9.94 -19.54
CA LEU A 38 -3.44 -10.13 -18.46
C LEU A 38 -2.79 -10.81 -17.24
N ALA A 39 -1.94 -11.81 -17.46
CA ALA A 39 -1.19 -12.50 -16.41
C ALA A 39 -0.27 -11.50 -15.67
N GLN A 40 0.58 -10.76 -16.38
CA GLN A 40 1.46 -9.75 -15.75
C GLN A 40 0.67 -8.72 -14.94
N ARG A 41 -0.47 -8.26 -15.47
CA ARG A 41 -1.33 -7.29 -14.78
C ARG A 41 -1.93 -7.89 -13.50
N ARG A 42 -2.32 -9.16 -13.54
CA ARG A 42 -2.86 -9.88 -12.38
C ARG A 42 -1.79 -10.05 -11.31
N ASP A 43 -0.59 -10.50 -11.68
CA ASP A 43 0.53 -10.69 -10.74
C ASP A 43 0.90 -9.37 -10.06
N LYS A 44 0.92 -8.28 -10.84
CA LYS A 44 1.17 -6.94 -10.31
C LYS A 44 0.07 -6.48 -9.36
N LEU A 45 -1.20 -6.71 -9.70
CA LEU A 45 -2.34 -6.38 -8.84
C LEU A 45 -2.30 -7.19 -7.54
N GLU A 46 -1.91 -8.47 -7.61
CA GLU A 46 -1.75 -9.34 -6.45
C GLU A 46 -0.69 -8.80 -5.49
N LEU A 47 0.49 -8.42 -6.01
CA LEU A 47 1.54 -7.81 -5.19
C LEU A 47 1.07 -6.50 -4.55
N VAL A 48 0.41 -5.61 -5.30
CA VAL A 48 -0.12 -4.34 -4.78
C VAL A 48 -1.17 -4.59 -3.70
N ASN A 49 -2.08 -5.54 -3.91
CA ASN A 49 -3.07 -5.94 -2.91
C ASN A 49 -2.39 -6.47 -1.65
N LYS A 50 -1.36 -7.31 -1.79
CA LYS A 50 -0.60 -7.85 -0.67
C LYS A 50 0.05 -6.72 0.15
N ARG A 51 0.72 -5.78 -0.52
CA ARG A 51 1.32 -4.60 0.11
C ARG A 51 0.29 -3.74 0.85
N LEU A 52 -0.85 -3.49 0.23
CA LEU A 52 -1.94 -2.72 0.85
C LEU A 52 -2.56 -3.45 2.04
N ASN A 53 -2.83 -4.74 1.93
CA ASN A 53 -3.58 -5.47 2.94
C ASN A 53 -2.72 -5.88 4.14
N GLU A 54 -1.44 -6.19 3.92
CA GLU A 54 -0.57 -6.73 4.97
C GLU A 54 0.41 -5.71 5.55
N PHE A 55 0.76 -4.65 4.81
CA PHE A 55 1.75 -3.66 5.26
C PHE A 55 1.15 -2.25 5.34
N TYR A 56 0.97 -1.59 4.19
CA TYR A 56 0.70 -0.15 4.15
C TYR A 56 -0.70 0.22 4.63
N GLY A 57 -1.71 -0.64 4.47
CA GLY A 57 -3.07 -0.37 4.95
C GLY A 57 -3.16 -0.41 6.47
N PRO A 58 -2.79 -1.51 7.13
CA PRO A 58 -2.76 -1.58 8.59
C PRO A 58 -1.82 -0.52 9.21
N LEU A 59 -0.65 -0.29 8.61
CA LEU A 59 0.29 0.75 9.06
C LEU A 59 -0.33 2.14 8.97
N TYR A 60 -0.99 2.47 7.85
CA TYR A 60 -1.69 3.74 7.65
C TYR A 60 -2.83 3.95 8.64
N VAL A 61 -3.71 2.96 8.80
CA VAL A 61 -4.84 3.04 9.73
C VAL A 61 -4.36 3.23 11.16
N ALA A 62 -3.35 2.45 11.58
CA ALA A 62 -2.76 2.61 12.90
C ALA A 62 -2.20 4.02 13.07
N SER A 63 -1.40 4.53 12.12
CA SER A 63 -0.80 5.88 12.18
C SER A 63 -1.84 6.99 12.29
N GLU A 64 -2.86 6.98 11.43
CA GLU A 64 -3.91 8.00 11.48
C GLU A 64 -4.74 7.90 12.77
N ALA A 65 -5.08 6.70 13.25
CA ALA A 65 -5.76 6.52 14.53
C ALA A 65 -4.93 7.06 15.71
N GLY A 66 -3.62 6.82 15.70
CA GLY A 66 -2.70 7.35 16.72
C GLY A 66 -2.62 8.87 16.70
N ASN A 67 -2.53 9.48 15.52
CA ASN A 67 -2.53 10.94 15.37
C ASN A 67 -3.85 11.57 15.82
N ILE A 68 -4.99 10.95 15.50
CA ILE A 68 -6.32 11.39 15.98
C ILE A 68 -6.39 11.32 17.51
N ALA A 69 -5.97 10.19 18.09
CA ALA A 69 -5.94 10.02 19.55
C ALA A 69 -5.00 11.05 20.22
N TYR A 70 -3.82 11.28 19.64
CA TYR A 70 -2.86 12.27 20.15
C TYR A 70 -3.45 13.67 20.17
N ARG A 71 -4.10 14.10 19.07
CA ARG A 71 -4.80 15.39 19.01
C ARG A 71 -5.95 15.48 20.01
N SER A 72 -6.67 14.38 20.24
CA SER A 72 -7.75 14.33 21.23
C SER A 72 -7.22 14.52 22.66
N LEU A 73 -6.13 13.84 23.03
CA LEU A 73 -5.45 14.03 24.33
C LEU A 73 -4.98 15.48 24.49
N LEU A 74 -4.30 16.02 23.47
CA LEU A 74 -3.82 17.39 23.49
C LEU A 74 -4.96 18.40 23.66
N GLY A 75 -6.08 18.22 22.94
CA GLY A 75 -7.28 19.04 23.12
C GLY A 75 -7.84 18.97 24.54
N ARG A 76 -7.86 17.79 25.15
CA ARG A 76 -8.29 17.60 26.54
C ARG A 76 -7.36 18.29 27.54
N LEU A 77 -6.05 18.33 27.26
CA LEU A 77 -5.05 19.02 28.07
C LEU A 77 -4.95 20.53 27.78
N GLY A 78 -5.71 21.05 26.81
CA GLY A 78 -5.61 22.45 26.37
C GLY A 78 -4.27 22.79 25.70
N LYS A 79 -3.62 21.80 25.09
CA LYS A 79 -2.28 21.89 24.50
C LYS A 79 -2.31 21.71 22.98
N THR A 80 -1.28 22.25 22.32
CA THR A 80 -0.99 21.99 20.90
C THR A 80 0.18 21.01 20.71
N GLN A 81 0.95 20.77 21.77
CA GLN A 81 2.08 19.84 21.79
C GLN A 81 2.21 19.18 23.17
N SER A 82 2.75 17.97 23.23
CA SER A 82 2.92 17.23 24.48
C SER A 82 4.04 17.77 25.38
N TYR A 83 5.01 18.49 24.82
CA TYR A 83 6.14 18.99 25.61
C TYR A 83 5.89 20.40 26.19
N PRO A 84 6.26 20.65 27.46
CA PRO A 84 6.63 19.66 28.48
C PRO A 84 5.40 18.89 28.99
N ILE A 85 5.60 17.65 29.44
CA ILE A 85 4.57 16.90 30.18
C ILE A 85 4.74 17.26 31.64
N LEU A 86 3.72 17.89 32.24
CA LEU A 86 3.74 18.36 33.63
C LEU A 86 3.43 17.23 34.61
N ASP A 87 3.81 17.39 35.89
CA ASP A 87 3.50 16.38 36.93
C ASP A 87 2.00 16.13 37.05
N THR A 88 1.20 17.20 36.94
CA THR A 88 -0.26 17.14 36.97
C THR A 88 -0.86 16.37 35.80
N GLU A 89 -0.10 16.17 34.72
CA GLU A 89 -0.53 15.50 33.50
C GLU A 89 -0.04 14.05 33.43
N MET A 90 0.95 13.67 34.24
CA MET A 90 1.60 12.37 34.13
C MET A 90 0.64 11.19 34.25
N LYS A 91 -0.36 11.28 35.14
CA LYS A 91 -1.38 10.24 35.29
C LYS A 91 -2.20 10.03 34.03
N GLU A 92 -2.61 11.13 33.38
CA GLU A 92 -3.38 11.08 32.14
C GLU A 92 -2.47 10.63 30.99
N TRP A 93 -1.24 11.13 30.91
CA TRP A 93 -0.25 10.75 29.91
C TRP A 93 0.09 9.25 29.95
N GLU A 94 0.39 8.72 31.14
CA GLU A 94 0.68 7.30 31.35
C GLU A 94 -0.51 6.43 30.92
N LEU A 95 -1.73 6.82 31.32
CA LEU A 95 -2.95 6.09 30.96
C LEU A 95 -3.08 5.98 29.43
N TRP A 96 -2.95 7.08 28.70
CA TRP A 96 -3.08 7.07 27.23
C TRP A 96 -1.93 6.34 26.55
N MET A 97 -0.70 6.49 27.06
CA MET A 97 0.44 5.74 26.55
C MET A 97 0.22 4.23 26.69
N ARG A 98 -0.22 3.75 27.86
CA ARG A 98 -0.44 2.32 28.10
C ARG A 98 -1.66 1.75 27.36
N THR A 99 -2.72 2.52 27.24
CA THR A 99 -4.02 2.00 26.73
C THR A 99 -4.24 2.24 25.24
N ILE A 100 -3.56 3.24 24.65
CA ILE A 100 -3.81 3.66 23.26
C ILE A 100 -2.51 3.70 22.47
N PHE A 101 -1.54 4.53 22.88
CA PHE A 101 -0.39 4.82 22.01
C PHE A 101 0.57 3.64 21.89
N MET A 102 0.96 2.99 22.98
CA MET A 102 1.84 1.82 22.91
C MET A 102 1.19 0.63 22.22
N PRO A 103 -0.07 0.27 22.51
CA PRO A 103 -0.75 -0.77 21.73
C PRO A 103 -0.76 -0.51 20.22
N LEU A 104 -1.02 0.73 19.79
CA LEU A 104 -0.92 1.11 18.37
C LEU A 104 0.52 1.06 17.86
N ASN A 105 1.49 1.49 18.67
CA ASN A 105 2.90 1.45 18.32
C ASN A 105 3.42 0.01 18.15
N ASP A 106 3.04 -0.91 19.02
CA ASP A 106 3.38 -2.33 18.94
C ASP A 106 2.82 -2.96 17.66
N VAL A 107 1.60 -2.57 17.25
CA VAL A 107 1.04 -2.99 15.94
C VAL A 107 1.93 -2.51 14.79
N ARG A 108 2.32 -1.23 14.78
CA ARG A 108 3.14 -0.66 13.71
C ARG A 108 4.54 -1.26 13.68
N GLU A 109 5.18 -1.39 14.83
CA GLU A 109 6.50 -2.03 14.99
C GLU A 109 6.46 -3.47 14.46
N ARG A 110 5.46 -4.25 14.87
CA ARG A 110 5.27 -5.63 14.40
C ARG A 110 5.13 -5.70 12.87
N ILE A 111 4.29 -4.83 12.28
CA ILE A 111 4.14 -4.76 10.81
C ILE A 111 5.49 -4.46 10.15
N ILE A 112 6.23 -3.46 10.64
CA ILE A 112 7.51 -3.06 10.05
C ILE A 112 8.52 -4.22 10.10
N ILE A 113 8.62 -4.91 11.24
CA ILE A 113 9.58 -6.00 11.43
C ILE A 113 9.17 -7.26 10.64
N GLU A 114 7.94 -7.73 10.81
CA GLU A 114 7.50 -9.02 10.25
C GLU A 114 7.19 -8.96 8.75
N LYS A 115 6.83 -7.77 8.25
CA LYS A 115 6.36 -7.58 6.87
C LYS A 115 7.30 -6.70 6.04
N ALA A 116 8.55 -6.51 6.48
CA ALA A 116 9.56 -5.72 5.76
C ALA A 116 9.74 -6.12 4.28
N TYR A 117 9.50 -7.38 3.92
CA TYR A 117 9.55 -7.86 2.54
C TYR A 117 8.49 -7.23 1.60
N LEU A 118 7.50 -6.51 2.15
CA LEU A 118 6.48 -5.80 1.39
C LEU A 118 6.81 -4.33 1.12
N ILE A 119 7.92 -3.82 1.65
CA ILE A 119 8.39 -2.46 1.40
C ILE A 119 8.59 -2.26 -0.12
N VAL A 120 8.21 -1.06 -0.61
CA VAL A 120 8.27 -0.75 -2.05
C VAL A 120 9.68 -0.33 -2.49
N GLU A 121 10.44 0.29 -1.60
CA GLU A 121 11.82 0.69 -1.82
C GLU A 121 12.78 -0.50 -1.81
N GLU A 122 13.88 -0.38 -2.56
CA GLU A 122 14.95 -1.41 -2.59
C GLU A 122 15.71 -1.53 -1.26
N ARG A 123 15.69 -0.46 -0.45
CA ARG A 123 16.39 -0.38 0.84
C ARG A 123 15.39 0.01 1.92
N MET A 124 15.66 -0.43 3.15
CA MET A 124 14.87 -0.06 4.32
C MET A 124 14.83 1.48 4.48
N PRO A 125 13.65 2.12 4.47
CA PRO A 125 13.52 3.53 4.74
C PRO A 125 13.95 3.87 6.17
N GLN A 126 14.80 4.88 6.33
CA GLN A 126 15.33 5.27 7.63
C GLN A 126 14.23 5.67 8.62
N CYS A 127 13.17 6.35 8.16
CA CYS A 127 12.06 6.75 9.03
C CYS A 127 11.31 5.57 9.67
N LEU A 128 11.32 4.38 9.04
CA LEU A 128 10.76 3.16 9.65
C LEU A 128 11.66 2.64 10.77
N LEU A 129 12.98 2.70 10.59
CA LEU A 129 13.95 2.32 11.63
C LEU A 129 13.89 3.29 12.82
N ASP A 130 13.83 4.59 12.54
CA ASP A 130 13.72 5.62 13.57
C ASP A 130 12.43 5.44 14.37
N PHE A 131 11.33 5.07 13.70
CA PHE A 131 10.06 4.79 14.37
C PHE A 131 10.18 3.56 15.29
N VAL A 132 10.73 2.44 14.80
CA VAL A 132 10.95 1.25 15.65
C VAL A 132 11.82 1.58 16.85
N THR A 133 12.88 2.39 16.65
CA THR A 133 13.78 2.82 17.72
C THR A 133 13.05 3.70 18.74
N HIS A 134 12.18 4.60 18.28
CA HIS A 134 11.29 5.39 19.14
C HIS A 134 10.39 4.52 20.02
N VAL A 135 9.75 3.49 19.43
CA VAL A 135 8.87 2.55 20.14
C VAL A 135 9.64 1.76 21.20
N VAL A 136 10.82 1.22 20.85
CA VAL A 136 11.68 0.51 21.81
C VAL A 136 12.10 1.42 22.96
N GLY A 137 12.44 2.68 22.69
CA GLY A 137 12.74 3.66 23.74
C GLY A 137 11.55 3.89 24.69
N TYR A 138 10.32 3.93 24.18
CA TYR A 138 9.13 4.02 25.03
C TYR A 138 8.86 2.76 25.86
N LYS A 139 9.20 1.57 25.36
CA LYS A 139 9.08 0.34 26.16
C LYS A 139 9.92 0.41 27.43
N ALA A 140 11.15 0.94 27.33
CA ALA A 140 12.00 1.17 28.51
C ALA A 140 11.38 2.17 29.49
N VAL A 141 10.82 3.27 28.98
CA VAL A 141 10.13 4.29 29.79
C VAL A 141 8.91 3.70 30.52
N LEU A 142 8.10 2.87 29.85
CA LEU A 142 6.96 2.21 30.47
C LEU A 142 7.35 1.25 31.60
N CYS A 143 8.51 0.58 31.48
CA CYS A 143 9.06 -0.26 32.55
C CYS A 143 9.38 0.59 33.78
N LYS A 144 10.06 1.73 33.61
CA LYS A 144 10.34 2.67 34.71
C LYS A 144 9.07 3.15 35.40
N TRP A 145 8.04 3.52 34.62
CA TRP A 145 6.76 3.93 35.19
C TRP A 145 6.07 2.83 35.98
N ALA A 146 6.23 1.55 35.59
CA ALA A 146 5.67 0.43 36.34
C ALA A 146 6.31 0.27 37.73
N GLU A 147 7.52 0.81 37.92
CA GLU A 147 8.25 0.88 39.20
C GLU A 147 8.01 2.21 39.94
N GLY A 148 7.18 3.11 39.38
CA GLY A 148 6.92 4.44 39.92
C GLY A 148 8.02 5.48 39.63
N ASP A 149 9.01 5.15 38.80
CA ASP A 149 10.04 6.09 38.36
C ASP A 149 9.56 6.91 37.16
N TYR A 150 9.23 8.18 37.41
CA TYR A 150 8.79 9.15 36.40
C TYR A 150 9.88 10.17 36.02
N SER A 151 11.16 9.86 36.29
CA SER A 151 12.31 10.70 35.90
C SER A 151 12.37 10.92 34.39
N GLU A 152 11.98 9.90 33.61
CA GLU A 152 11.80 9.98 32.17
C GLU A 152 10.32 9.94 31.80
N ARG A 153 9.83 11.02 31.18
CA ARG A 153 8.41 11.15 30.79
C ARG A 153 8.14 10.76 29.34
N ARG A 154 9.19 10.57 28.55
CA ARG A 154 9.14 10.23 27.12
C ARG A 154 10.39 9.47 26.71
N SER A 155 10.29 8.74 25.60
CA SER A 155 11.47 8.20 24.91
C SER A 155 12.45 9.33 24.59
N THR A 156 13.75 9.07 24.78
CA THR A 156 14.84 9.97 24.37
C THR A 156 14.89 10.15 22.85
N ILE A 157 14.45 9.14 22.12
CA ILE A 157 14.30 9.18 20.67
C ILE A 157 12.93 9.80 20.38
N GLY A 158 12.92 10.93 19.68
CA GLY A 158 11.68 11.62 19.28
C GLY A 158 10.86 10.82 18.27
N TRP A 159 9.59 11.18 18.13
CA TRP A 159 8.76 10.67 17.02
C TRP A 159 9.34 11.17 15.69
N PRO A 160 9.58 10.30 14.69
CA PRO A 160 10.09 10.71 13.38
C PRO A 160 8.96 11.31 12.52
N PRO A 161 8.92 12.62 12.25
CA PRO A 161 7.83 13.22 11.47
C PRO A 161 7.74 12.70 10.03
N GLU A 162 8.85 12.25 9.44
CA GLU A 162 8.91 11.65 8.11
C GLU A 162 8.15 10.32 8.03
N PHE A 163 7.95 9.63 9.15
CA PHE A 163 7.19 8.38 9.20
C PHE A 163 5.73 8.58 8.76
N ASP A 164 5.07 9.61 9.28
CA ASP A 164 3.66 9.88 8.94
C ASP A 164 3.48 10.23 7.47
N VAL A 165 4.43 11.01 6.93
CA VAL A 165 4.45 11.38 5.51
C VAL A 165 4.67 10.13 4.65
N TYR A 166 5.67 9.32 4.99
CA TYR A 166 6.01 8.09 4.28
C TYR A 166 4.81 7.13 4.20
N VAL A 167 4.18 6.85 5.34
CA VAL A 167 3.06 5.89 5.40
C VAL A 167 1.87 6.40 4.59
N ARG A 168 1.50 7.67 4.74
CA ARG A 168 0.38 8.29 4.02
C ARG A 168 0.60 8.28 2.51
N GLU A 169 1.76 8.74 2.07
CA GLU A 169 2.07 8.81 0.64
C GLU A 169 2.16 7.44 0.00
N SER A 170 2.83 6.48 0.64
CA SER A 170 2.99 5.13 0.12
C SER A 170 1.65 4.40 0.02
N TYR A 171 0.78 4.54 1.03
CA TYR A 171 -0.59 4.03 0.97
C TYR A 171 -1.38 4.65 -0.19
N ALA A 172 -1.33 5.98 -0.35
CA ALA A 172 -2.04 6.68 -1.42
C ALA A 172 -1.54 6.26 -2.82
N LYS A 173 -0.22 6.17 -3.01
CA LYS A 173 0.42 5.71 -4.26
C LYS A 173 -0.04 4.29 -4.61
N LEU A 174 -0.01 3.36 -3.66
CA LEU A 174 -0.45 1.98 -3.86
C LEU A 174 -1.96 1.87 -4.13
N LYS A 175 -2.80 2.67 -3.47
CA LYS A 175 -4.25 2.72 -3.76
C LYS A 175 -4.55 3.25 -5.16
N ALA A 176 -3.81 4.26 -5.61
CA ALA A 176 -3.91 4.76 -6.97
C ALA A 176 -3.49 3.70 -7.98
N GLU A 177 -2.40 2.98 -7.70
CA GLU A 177 -1.91 1.88 -8.53
C GLU A 177 -2.91 0.70 -8.59
N GLN A 178 -3.47 0.28 -7.45
CA GLN A 178 -4.53 -0.72 -7.38
C GLN A 178 -5.71 -0.33 -8.28
N THR A 179 -6.18 0.92 -8.15
CA THR A 179 -7.28 1.45 -8.96
C THR A 179 -6.93 1.43 -10.45
N HIS A 180 -5.71 1.83 -10.81
CA HIS A 180 -5.23 1.78 -12.18
C HIS A 180 -5.19 0.35 -12.74
N LEU A 181 -4.75 -0.62 -11.94
CA LEU A 181 -4.66 -2.03 -12.31
C LEU A 181 -6.02 -2.74 -12.33
N MET A 182 -7.01 -2.29 -11.58
CA MET A 182 -8.37 -2.86 -11.64
C MET A 182 -9.18 -2.38 -12.86
N HIS A 183 -8.99 -1.13 -13.31
CA HIS A 183 -9.81 -0.57 -14.38
C HIS A 183 -9.15 -0.71 -15.76
N SER A 184 -9.83 -1.38 -16.70
CA SER A 184 -9.42 -1.39 -18.11
C SER A 184 -9.52 0.01 -18.73
N GLY A 185 -8.82 0.25 -19.84
CA GLY A 185 -8.93 1.51 -20.59
C GLY A 185 -10.38 1.83 -20.99
N LEU A 186 -11.19 0.79 -21.26
CA LEU A 186 -12.62 0.88 -21.53
C LEU A 186 -13.42 1.38 -20.32
N TRP A 187 -13.13 0.88 -19.12
CA TRP A 187 -13.78 1.32 -17.88
C TRP A 187 -13.48 2.79 -17.55
N ARG A 188 -12.24 3.25 -17.82
CA ARG A 188 -11.84 4.66 -17.70
C ARG A 188 -12.54 5.55 -18.73
N GLY A 189 -12.75 5.05 -19.95
CA GLY A 189 -13.53 5.73 -20.99
C GLY A 189 -15.00 5.89 -20.60
N LEU A 190 -15.63 4.82 -20.14
CA LEU A 190 -17.03 4.83 -19.67
C LEU A 190 -17.25 5.77 -18.49
N ARG A 191 -16.34 5.81 -17.50
CA ARG A 191 -16.47 6.71 -16.35
C ARG A 191 -16.38 8.19 -16.73
N ARG A 192 -15.61 8.56 -17.77
CA ARG A 192 -15.55 9.94 -18.31
C ARG A 192 -16.84 10.35 -19.02
N VAL A 193 -17.54 9.41 -19.65
CA VAL A 193 -18.81 9.66 -20.32
C VAL A 193 -19.96 9.74 -19.32
N VAL A 194 -19.94 8.89 -18.28
CA VAL A 194 -20.99 8.82 -17.26
C VAL A 194 -20.83 9.89 -16.16
N GLY A 195 -19.60 10.29 -15.81
CA GLY A 195 -19.34 11.34 -14.80
C GLY A 195 -19.51 12.79 -15.30
N ARG A 196 -20.09 12.98 -16.50
CA ARG A 196 -20.42 14.29 -17.09
C ARG A 196 -21.93 14.60 -17.04
N ARG A 197 -22.70 13.84 -16.27
CA ARG A 197 -24.11 14.12 -15.95
C ARG A 197 -24.26 14.44 -14.48
#